data_AF-A0A3M1M712-F1
#
_entry.id   AF-A0A3M1M712-F1
#
_cell.length_a   1.000
_cell.length_b   1.000
_cell.length_c   1.000
_cell.angle_alpha   90.00
_cell.angle_beta   90.00
_cell.angle_gamma   90.00
#
_symmetry.space_group_name_H-M   'P 1'
#
loop_
_entity.id
_entity.type
_entity.pdbx_description
1 polymer ?
#
loop_
_entity_poly.entity_id
_entity_poly.type
_entity_poly.pdbx_seq_one_letter_code
_entity_poly.pdbx_strand_id
1 'polypeptide(L)'
;PILPRDGWSEDPADPDYNRPIRHPHGFPAERMRRADGLYDLLATLDHNTDPVVPGAGSAIFLHVWRRPRYPTAGCVAFALADLAFILARWTPRSRVIVRC
;
A
#
# COMPACT_ATOMS: atom_id res chain seq x y z
N PRO A 1 -6.93 2.30 -12.40
CA PRO A 1 -5.95 1.29 -12.87
C PRO A 1 -4.52 1.75 -12.56
N ILE A 2 -3.67 0.86 -12.02
CA ILE A 2 -2.27 1.17 -11.71
C ILE A 2 -1.43 1.08 -12.99
N LEU A 3 -0.73 2.15 -13.34
CA LEU A 3 0.09 2.27 -14.54
C LEU A 3 1.56 1.91 -14.27
N PRO A 4 2.35 1.57 -15.32
CA PRO A 4 3.75 1.14 -15.16
C PRO A 4 4.68 2.14 -14.48
N ARG A 5 4.31 3.41 -14.46
CA ARG A 5 5.12 4.48 -13.87
C ARG A 5 4.59 4.90 -12.50
N ASP A 6 3.46 4.38 -12.04
CA ASP A 6 2.91 4.74 -10.75
C ASP A 6 3.77 4.15 -9.64
N GLY A 7 4.12 5.00 -8.67
CA GLY A 7 4.89 4.64 -7.49
C GLY A 7 4.33 5.29 -6.23
N TRP A 8 4.86 4.92 -5.08
CA TRP A 8 4.55 5.54 -3.79
C TRP A 8 5.84 5.89 -3.06
N SER A 9 5.99 7.15 -2.66
CA SER A 9 7.22 7.60 -1.99
C SER A 9 7.36 6.99 -0.60
N GLU A 10 8.54 6.44 -0.32
CA GLU A 10 8.87 5.77 0.95
C GLU A 10 10.05 6.43 1.69
N ASP A 11 10.70 7.41 1.06
CA ASP A 11 11.86 8.09 1.66
C ASP A 11 11.40 9.29 2.50
N PRO A 12 11.67 9.31 3.82
CA PRO A 12 11.36 10.46 4.68
C PRO A 12 12.00 11.79 4.26
N ALA A 13 13.06 11.75 3.43
CA ALA A 13 13.70 12.94 2.88
C ALA A 13 13.00 13.50 1.63
N ASP A 14 12.04 12.75 1.06
CA ASP A 14 11.26 13.19 -0.09
C ASP A 14 10.18 14.20 0.33
N PRO A 15 10.08 15.38 -0.31
CA PRO A 15 8.94 16.29 -0.12
C PRO A 15 7.57 15.64 -0.39
N ASP A 16 7.55 14.61 -1.23
CA ASP A 16 6.37 13.80 -1.54
C ASP A 16 6.26 12.53 -0.69
N TYR A 17 6.93 12.47 0.47
CA TYR A 17 6.90 11.31 1.37
C TYR A 17 5.46 10.81 1.65
N ASN A 18 5.28 9.49 1.56
CA ASN A 18 4.01 8.79 1.73
C ASN A 18 2.89 9.28 0.79
N ARG A 19 3.22 9.68 -0.44
CA ARG A 19 2.25 10.08 -1.47
C ARG A 19 2.45 9.32 -2.79
N PRO A 20 1.42 9.27 -3.66
CA PRO A 20 1.56 8.75 -5.02
C PRO A 20 2.52 9.62 -5.85
N ILE A 21 3.48 8.99 -6.52
CA ILE A 21 4.45 9.63 -7.42
C ILE A 21 4.45 8.96 -8.79
N ARG A 22 5.23 9.50 -9.74
CA ARG A 22 5.51 8.85 -11.03
C ARG A 22 7.00 8.68 -11.27
N HIS A 23 7.42 7.49 -11.69
CA HIS A 23 8.80 7.22 -12.09
C HIS A 23 9.14 7.82 -13.47
N PRO A 24 10.41 8.15 -13.78
CA PRO A 24 11.52 8.16 -12.83
C PRO A 24 11.33 9.29 -11.80
N HIS A 25 11.66 8.99 -10.55
CA HIS A 25 11.56 9.91 -9.42
C HIS A 25 12.92 9.95 -8.73
N GLY A 26 13.29 11.11 -8.18
CA GLY A 26 14.62 11.34 -7.61
C GLY A 26 14.89 10.60 -6.30
N PHE A 27 13.82 10.16 -5.63
CA PHE A 27 13.87 9.48 -4.34
C PHE A 27 13.40 8.01 -4.48
N PRO A 28 13.84 7.13 -3.57
CA PRO A 28 13.29 5.78 -3.41
C PRO A 28 11.76 5.81 -3.35
N ALA A 29 11.12 4.96 -4.15
CA ALA A 29 9.68 4.83 -4.17
C ALA A 29 9.28 3.40 -4.56
N GLU A 30 8.24 2.90 -3.89
CA GLU A 30 7.68 1.59 -4.15
C GLU A 30 6.97 1.60 -5.50
N ARG A 31 7.28 0.64 -6.38
CA ARG A 31 6.62 0.52 -7.68
C ARG A 31 5.25 -0.13 -7.51
N MET A 32 4.20 0.62 -7.82
CA MET A 32 2.83 0.15 -7.66
C MET A 32 2.43 -0.87 -8.73
N ARG A 33 3.07 -0.86 -9.92
CA ARG A 33 2.85 -1.91 -10.93
C ARG A 33 3.90 -3.00 -10.79
N ARG A 34 3.53 -4.12 -10.18
CA ARG A 34 4.39 -5.30 -10.05
C ARG A 34 3.99 -6.38 -11.04
N ALA A 35 4.99 -7.04 -11.62
CA ALA A 35 4.79 -8.13 -12.58
C ALA A 35 4.34 -9.45 -11.93
N ASP A 36 4.32 -9.51 -10.59
CA ASP A 36 3.98 -10.71 -9.80
C ASP A 36 2.49 -10.79 -9.41
N GLY A 37 1.64 -9.90 -9.93
CA GLY A 37 0.18 -9.92 -9.69
C GLY A 37 -0.24 -9.54 -8.26
N LEU A 38 0.69 -9.18 -7.39
CA LEU A 38 0.42 -8.83 -5.98
C LEU A 38 -0.57 -7.68 -5.79
N TYR A 39 -0.75 -6.84 -6.82
CA TYR A 39 -1.65 -5.69 -6.83
C TYR A 39 -2.84 -5.81 -7.79
N ASP A 40 -3.25 -7.03 -8.14
CA ASP A 40 -4.50 -7.23 -8.88
C ASP A 40 -5.71 -6.66 -8.10
N LEU A 41 -5.60 -6.63 -6.76
CA LEU A 41 -6.50 -5.92 -5.86
C LEU A 41 -5.66 -5.19 -4.80
N LEU A 42 -5.62 -3.87 -4.86
CA LEU A 42 -4.92 -2.99 -3.92
C LEU A 42 -5.92 -1.98 -3.35
N ALA A 43 -5.96 -1.85 -2.01
CA ALA A 43 -6.61 -0.72 -1.36
C ALA A 43 -5.58 0.08 -0.54
N THR A 44 -5.60 1.40 -0.71
CA THR A 44 -4.76 2.32 0.06
C THR A 44 -5.37 2.61 1.40
N LEU A 45 -4.58 2.53 2.47
CA LEU A 45 -4.97 2.98 3.80
C LEU A 45 -4.49 4.41 4.04
N ASP A 46 -5.17 5.10 4.95
CA ASP A 46 -4.88 6.46 5.41
C ASP A 46 -3.79 6.52 6.50
N HIS A 47 -2.95 5.48 6.57
CA HIS A 47 -1.84 5.43 7.51
C HIS A 47 -0.83 6.53 7.18
N ASN A 48 -0.64 7.46 8.12
CA ASN A 48 0.32 8.56 8.02
C ASN A 48 0.12 9.48 6.79
N THR A 49 -1.12 9.68 6.34
CA THR A 49 -1.40 10.49 5.13
C THR A 49 -1.79 11.94 5.41
N ASP A 50 -2.31 12.27 6.60
CA ASP A 50 -2.68 13.66 6.97
C ASP A 50 -2.71 13.89 8.50
N PRO A 51 -1.77 14.69 9.06
CA PRO A 51 -0.56 15.18 8.42
C PRO A 51 0.44 14.03 8.19
N VAL A 52 1.24 14.11 7.14
CA VAL A 52 2.34 13.17 6.92
C VAL A 52 3.49 13.49 7.88
N VAL A 53 3.90 12.52 8.70
CA VAL A 53 5.06 12.61 9.59
C VAL A 53 6.20 11.75 9.05
N PRO A 54 7.33 12.35 8.63
CA PRO A 54 8.51 11.62 8.17
C PRO A 54 8.97 10.54 9.16
N GLY A 55 9.20 9.32 8.68
CA GLY A 55 9.67 8.20 9.50
C GLY A 55 8.60 7.46 10.31
N ALA A 56 7.33 7.89 10.27
CA ALA A 56 6.22 7.20 10.95
C ALA A 56 5.62 6.02 10.14
N GLY A 57 6.37 5.52 9.16
CA GLY A 57 5.93 4.49 8.21
C GLY A 57 5.15 5.06 7.04
N SER A 58 5.20 4.35 5.91
CA SER A 58 4.61 4.77 4.63
C SER A 58 4.14 3.54 3.84
N ALA A 59 3.39 3.78 2.77
CA ALA A 59 3.03 2.74 1.79
C ALA A 59 2.32 1.52 2.42
N ILE A 60 1.43 1.76 3.39
CA ILE A 60 0.66 0.68 4.01
C ILE A 60 -0.60 0.43 3.17
N PHE A 61 -0.64 -0.74 2.56
CA PHE A 61 -1.71 -1.16 1.68
C PHE A 61 -2.39 -2.46 2.15
N LEU A 62 -3.62 -2.65 1.71
CA LEU A 62 -4.26 -3.97 1.65
C LEU A 62 -4.01 -4.58 0.28
N HIS A 63 -3.46 -5.79 0.24
CA HIS A 63 -3.22 -6.48 -1.03
C HIS A 63 -3.33 -8.01 -0.91
N VAL A 64 -3.26 -8.70 -2.04
CA VAL A 64 -3.26 -10.17 -2.08
C VAL A 64 -1.86 -10.68 -1.74
N TRP A 65 -1.73 -11.68 -0.86
CA TRP A 65 -0.43 -12.27 -0.53
C TRP A 65 0.19 -13.07 -1.70
N ARG A 66 1.52 -13.19 -1.74
CA ARG A 66 2.19 -13.98 -2.81
C ARG A 66 1.97 -15.48 -2.67
N ARG A 67 1.95 -15.93 -1.42
CA ARG A 67 1.74 -17.31 -0.97
C ARG A 67 1.08 -17.24 0.41
N PRO A 68 0.34 -18.29 0.82
CA PRO A 68 -0.27 -18.34 2.14
C PRO A 68 0.74 -17.99 3.24
N ARG A 69 0.43 -16.95 4.02
CA ARG A 69 1.22 -16.47 5.16
C ARG A 69 2.64 -15.98 4.83
N TYR A 70 2.90 -15.61 3.58
CA TYR A 70 4.19 -15.01 3.22
C TYR A 70 4.36 -13.64 3.89
N PRO A 71 5.51 -13.35 4.53
CA PRO A 71 5.72 -12.09 5.24
C PRO A 71 5.69 -10.90 4.29
N THR A 72 5.13 -9.79 4.77
CA THR A 72 5.14 -8.48 4.11
C THR A 72 6.17 -7.58 4.79
N ALA A 73 6.57 -6.50 4.12
CA ALA A 73 7.43 -5.47 4.70
C ALA A 73 6.66 -4.44 5.57
N GLY A 74 5.40 -4.71 5.89
CA GLY A 74 4.53 -3.79 6.66
C GLY A 74 3.09 -3.70 6.16
N CYS A 75 2.84 -4.04 4.89
CA CYS A 75 1.48 -4.14 4.35
C CYS A 75 0.65 -5.25 5.01
N VAL A 76 -0.67 -5.15 4.90
CA VAL A 76 -1.58 -6.22 5.36
C VAL A 76 -2.04 -7.02 4.16
N ALA A 77 -1.73 -8.31 4.13
CA ALA A 77 -2.01 -9.17 3.00
C ALA A 77 -2.96 -10.33 3.35
N PHE A 78 -3.88 -10.63 2.44
CA PHE A 78 -4.89 -11.67 2.58
C PHE A 78 -4.92 -12.62 1.37
N ALA A 79 -5.63 -13.74 1.48
CA ALA A 79 -6.04 -14.48 0.30
C ALA A 79 -6.99 -13.64 -0.56
N LEU A 80 -6.98 -13.86 -1.89
CA LEU A 80 -7.82 -13.11 -2.82
C LEU A 80 -9.30 -13.17 -2.44
N ALA A 81 -9.81 -14.36 -2.08
CA ALA A 81 -11.21 -14.54 -1.69
C ALA A 81 -11.58 -13.74 -0.43
N ASP A 82 -10.70 -13.74 0.58
CA ASP A 82 -10.92 -13.00 1.83
C ASP A 82 -10.87 -11.50 1.58
N LEU A 83 -9.88 -11.04 0.81
CA LEU A 83 -9.76 -9.62 0.48
C LEU A 83 -10.98 -9.14 -0.32
N ALA A 84 -11.44 -9.93 -1.30
CA ALA A 84 -12.65 -9.61 -2.06
C ALA A 84 -13.89 -9.56 -1.15
N PHE A 85 -14.01 -10.49 -0.20
CA PHE A 85 -15.10 -10.49 0.78
C PHE A 85 -15.09 -9.23 1.66
N ILE A 86 -13.91 -8.82 2.12
CA ILE A 86 -13.69 -7.62 2.94
C ILE A 86 -14.03 -6.36 2.13
N LEU A 87 -13.45 -6.21 0.94
CA LEU A 87 -13.64 -5.03 0.10
C LEU A 87 -15.10 -4.88 -0.38
N ALA A 88 -15.79 -5.99 -0.65
CA ALA A 88 -17.22 -5.97 -1.00
C ALA A 88 -18.12 -5.42 0.11
N ARG A 89 -17.63 -5.37 1.36
CA ARG A 89 -18.33 -4.84 2.55
C ARG A 89 -17.68 -3.57 3.10
N TRP A 90 -16.68 -3.04 2.39
CA TRP A 90 -15.96 -1.86 2.85
C TRP A 90 -16.84 -0.62 2.78
N THR A 91 -16.76 0.21 3.81
CA THR A 91 -17.45 1.49 3.88
C THR A 91 -16.45 2.57 4.29
N PRO A 92 -16.76 3.86 4.12
CA PRO A 92 -15.92 4.94 4.65
C PRO A 92 -15.72 4.92 6.17
N ARG A 93 -16.49 4.10 6.91
CA ARG A 93 -16.34 3.90 8.36
C ARG A 93 -15.50 2.67 8.73
N SER A 94 -15.19 1.82 7.76
CA SER A 94 -14.35 0.63 7.97
C SER A 94 -12.95 1.05 8.36
N ARG A 95 -12.33 0.30 9.28
CA ARG A 95 -10.99 0.59 9.81
C ARG A 95 -10.16 -0.68 9.86
N VAL A 96 -8.88 -0.56 9.57
CA VAL A 96 -7.87 -1.58 9.88
C VAL A 96 -7.29 -1.25 11.26
N ILE A 97 -7.30 -2.22 12.16
CA ILE A 97 -6.72 -2.06 13.50
C ILE A 97 -5.69 -3.18 13.69
N VAL A 98 -4.41 -2.81 13.75
CA VAL A 98 -3.32 -3.72 14.07
C VAL A 98 -3.05 -3.59 15.57
N ARG A 99 -3.05 -4.72 16.29
CA ARG A 99 -2.74 -4.78 17.73
C ARG A 99 -1.54 -5.69 17.94
N CYS A 100 -0.62 -5.25 18.77
CA CYS A 100 0.52 -6.02 19.24
C CYS A 100 0.19 -6.67 20.60
#